data_AF-A0A8T4D1D4-F1
#
_entry.id   AF-A0A8T4D1D4-F1
#
_cell.length_a   1.000
_cell.length_b   1.000
_cell.length_c   1.000
_cell.angle_alpha   90.00
_cell.angle_beta   90.00
_cell.angle_gamma   90.00
#
_symmetry.space_group_name_H-M   'P 1'
#
loop_
_entity.id
_entity.type
_entity.pdbx_description
1 polymer ?
#
loop_
_entity_poly.entity_id
_entity_poly.type
_entity_poly.pdbx_seq_one_letter_code
_entity_poly.pdbx_strand_id
1 'polypeptide(L)'
;MLISLGLRLAPDEKMSLEGFTEYKRREFCNDVKCPVQMKLNQQKEKSEEYEQTRKTCRTACVYTTWQFHHWLIEKGYIIIASLNLENKASLFASIDQDLLKWIDEQIQSGKYRSRSHLIESILAEYRAKQIK
;
A
#
# COMPACT_ATOMS: atom_id res chain seq x y z
N MET A 1 10.27 0.43 -1.28
CA MET A 1 10.64 -0.13 0.02
C MET A 1 9.23 -0.45 0.61
N LEU A 2 8.67 -1.68 0.58
CA LEU A 2 7.42 -2.23 1.23
C LEU A 2 7.36 -2.42 2.78
N ILE A 3 6.41 -1.75 3.46
CA ILE A 3 6.06 -2.00 4.87
C ILE A 3 5.10 -3.18 4.94
N SER A 4 5.54 -4.25 5.61
CA SER A 4 4.64 -5.28 6.13
C SER A 4 3.95 -4.74 7.40
N LEU A 5 2.66 -4.41 7.29
CA LEU A 5 1.77 -4.36 8.45
C LEU A 5 1.37 -5.80 8.78
N GLY A 6 1.78 -6.25 9.97
CA GLY A 6 1.77 -7.66 10.35
C GLY A 6 0.39 -8.32 10.34
N LEU A 7 0.25 -9.35 9.50
CA LEU A 7 -0.46 -10.58 9.84
C LEU A 7 0.57 -11.71 9.85
N ARG A 8 0.51 -12.59 10.85
CA ARG A 8 1.36 -13.77 10.95
C ARG A 8 1.12 -14.67 9.73
N LEU A 9 2.11 -14.76 8.85
CA LEU A 9 2.22 -15.78 7.81
C LEU A 9 3.53 -16.54 8.00
N ALA A 10 3.50 -17.84 7.70
CA ALA A 10 4.63 -18.74 7.74
C ALA A 10 5.83 -18.20 6.92
N PRO A 11 7.08 -18.52 7.31
CA PRO A 11 8.25 -18.05 6.61
C PRO A 11 8.39 -18.78 5.26
N ASP A 12 8.97 -18.06 4.31
CA ASP A 12 9.41 -18.51 2.99
C ASP A 12 8.36 -18.62 1.89
N GLU A 13 7.95 -17.45 1.38
CA GLU A 13 8.43 -17.05 0.04
C GLU A 13 8.41 -15.51 -0.05
N LYS A 14 9.59 -14.91 0.05
CA LYS A 14 9.76 -13.47 -0.19
C LYS A 14 9.51 -13.22 -1.67
N MET A 15 8.30 -12.79 -2.03
CA MET A 15 8.05 -12.24 -3.37
C MET A 15 8.77 -10.88 -3.48
N SER A 16 10.08 -10.91 -3.67
CA SER A 16 10.81 -9.77 -4.22
C SER A 16 10.44 -9.69 -5.71
N LEU A 17 9.37 -8.95 -6.01
CA LEU A 17 9.09 -8.57 -7.39
C LEU A 17 10.29 -7.78 -7.91
N GLU A 18 10.90 -8.25 -9.00
CA GLU A 18 12.05 -7.61 -9.62
C GLU A 18 11.71 -6.14 -9.98
N GLY A 19 12.55 -5.19 -9.56
CA GLY A 19 12.27 -3.75 -9.69
C GLY A 19 11.47 -3.11 -8.54
N PHE A 20 10.97 -3.89 -7.57
CA PHE A 20 10.29 -3.39 -6.38
C PHE A 20 11.16 -3.59 -5.14
N THR A 21 11.25 -2.57 -4.28
CA THR A 21 12.07 -2.66 -3.07
C THR A 21 11.20 -2.79 -1.81
N GLU A 22 11.63 -3.53 -0.78
CA GLU A 22 10.96 -3.74 0.53
C GLU A 22 11.37 -2.70 1.58
N TYR A 23 10.48 -2.24 2.48
CA TYR A 23 10.59 -1.01 3.30
C TYR A 23 11.47 -1.28 4.49
N LYS A 24 12.61 -0.61 4.53
CA LYS A 24 13.38 -0.42 5.74
C LYS A 24 12.54 0.38 6.72
N ARG A 25 12.06 -0.36 7.72
CA ARG A 25 11.31 0.17 8.86
C ARG A 25 12.04 1.41 9.40
N ARG A 26 11.28 2.46 9.70
CA ARG A 26 11.68 3.74 10.34
C ARG A 26 12.05 4.93 9.44
N GLU A 27 12.09 4.80 8.10
CA GLU A 27 12.40 5.96 7.22
C GLU A 27 11.42 7.13 7.38
N PHE A 28 10.12 6.89 7.22
CA PHE A 28 9.02 7.81 7.53
C PHE A 28 9.22 8.48 8.88
N CYS A 29 9.43 7.68 9.95
CA CYS A 29 9.57 8.20 11.30
C CYS A 29 10.80 9.11 11.46
N ASN A 30 11.88 8.85 10.72
CA ASN A 30 13.06 9.73 10.69
C ASN A 30 12.78 11.01 9.89
N ASP A 31 12.11 10.90 8.74
CA ASP A 31 11.79 12.04 7.87
C ASP A 31 10.88 13.05 8.58
N VAL A 32 9.81 12.57 9.25
CA VAL A 32 8.87 13.41 10.01
C VAL A 32 9.37 13.77 11.41
N LYS A 33 10.60 13.36 11.78
CA LYS A 33 11.20 13.57 13.11
C LYS A 33 10.29 13.11 14.26
N CYS A 34 9.74 11.90 14.13
CA CYS A 34 8.89 11.28 15.16
C CYS A 34 9.60 11.31 16.53
N PRO A 35 8.97 11.85 17.60
CA PRO A 35 9.63 12.02 18.90
C PRO A 35 10.06 10.68 19.51
N VAL A 36 9.30 9.60 19.25
CA VAL A 36 9.66 8.25 19.69
C VAL A 36 10.87 7.74 18.92
N GLN A 37 10.93 7.97 17.60
CA GLN A 37 12.08 7.56 16.78
C GLN A 37 13.34 8.35 17.14
N MET A 38 13.22 9.65 17.42
CA MET A 38 14.35 10.48 17.84
C MET A 38 14.95 9.97 19.16
N LYS A 39 14.12 9.56 20.12
CA LYS A 39 14.57 8.90 21.36
C LYS A 39 15.24 7.55 21.09
N LEU A 40 14.64 6.73 20.22
CA LEU A 40 15.20 5.43 19.86
C LEU A 40 16.57 5.55 19.17
N ASN A 41 16.78 6.58 18.35
CA ASN A 41 18.06 6.83 17.68
C ASN A 41 19.20 7.19 18.67
N GLN A 42 18.86 7.69 19.87
CA GLN A 42 19.83 8.03 20.91
C GLN A 42 20.19 6.82 21.79
N GLN A 43 19.46 5.72 21.68
CA GLN A 43 19.62 4.53 22.51
C GLN A 43 20.35 3.45 21.72
N LYS A 44 21.12 2.61 22.44
CA LYS A 44 21.73 1.42 21.85
C LYS A 44 20.63 0.44 21.47
N GLU A 45 20.65 -0.02 20.23
CA GLU A 45 19.67 -1.00 19.76
C GLU A 45 19.72 -2.29 20.63
N LYS A 46 18.54 -2.83 20.96
CA LYS A 46 18.33 -3.97 21.88
C LYS A 46 18.71 -3.73 23.35
N SER A 47 19.02 -2.49 23.74
CA SER A 47 19.06 -2.14 25.17
C SER A 47 17.66 -2.22 25.78
N GLU A 48 17.60 -2.32 27.11
CA GLU A 48 16.34 -2.35 27.83
C GLU A 48 15.55 -1.06 27.62
N GLU A 49 16.22 0.09 27.67
CA GLU A 49 15.64 1.41 27.43
C GLU A 49 15.11 1.55 26.00
N TYR A 50 15.83 0.98 25.02
CA TYR A 50 15.37 0.89 23.63
C TYR A 50 14.09 0.07 23.51
N GLU A 51 14.05 -1.13 24.09
CA GLU A 51 12.85 -1.97 23.98
C GLU A 51 11.66 -1.38 24.74
N GLN A 52 11.88 -0.72 25.88
CA GLN A 52 10.84 0.01 26.59
C GLN A 52 10.25 1.13 25.73
N THR A 53 11.10 1.96 25.10
CA THR A 53 10.65 3.03 24.21
C THR A 53 9.97 2.46 22.94
N ARG A 54 10.48 1.35 22.43
CA ARG A 54 9.96 0.67 21.24
C ARG A 54 8.56 0.07 21.47
N LYS A 55 8.18 -0.23 22.71
CA LYS A 55 6.80 -0.68 23.03
C LYS A 55 5.77 0.34 22.58
N THR A 56 6.03 1.65 22.73
CA THR A 56 5.14 2.71 22.25
C THR A 56 4.87 2.59 20.74
N CYS A 57 5.89 2.30 19.92
CA CYS A 57 5.70 2.08 18.48
C CYS A 57 4.81 0.86 18.18
N ARG A 58 4.79 -0.16 19.05
CA ARG A 58 4.00 -1.39 18.86
C ARG A 58 2.55 -1.24 19.33
N THR A 59 2.31 -0.49 20.41
CA THR A 59 1.01 -0.48 21.10
C THR A 59 0.24 0.83 20.97
N ALA A 60 0.93 1.95 20.73
CA ALA A 60 0.35 3.28 20.73
C ALA A 60 1.14 4.22 19.81
N CYS A 61 1.25 3.85 18.53
CA CYS A 61 1.95 4.67 17.55
C CYS A 61 1.30 6.06 17.44
N VAL A 62 2.11 7.11 17.47
CA VAL A 62 1.64 8.51 17.39
C VAL A 62 1.19 8.91 15.98
N TYR A 63 1.54 8.12 14.97
CA TYR A 63 1.13 8.31 13.58
C TYR A 63 0.16 7.22 13.15
N THR A 64 -0.80 7.61 12.33
CA THR A 64 -1.78 6.73 11.71
C THR A 64 -1.22 6.06 10.46
N THR A 65 -1.82 4.92 10.10
CA THR A 65 -1.55 4.26 8.82
C THR A 65 -1.80 5.20 7.62
N TRP A 66 -2.78 6.09 7.71
CA TRP A 66 -3.08 7.07 6.67
C TRP A 66 -1.93 8.05 6.44
N GLN A 67 -1.37 8.63 7.51
CA GLN A 67 -0.23 9.55 7.42
C GLN A 67 0.98 8.87 6.78
N PHE A 68 1.20 7.60 7.13
CA PHE A 68 2.26 6.81 6.52
C PHE A 68 2.03 6.59 5.01
N HIS A 69 0.83 6.20 4.59
CA HIS A 69 0.52 5.99 3.17
C HIS A 69 0.61 7.26 2.35
N HIS A 70 0.15 8.39 2.88
CA HIS A 70 0.28 9.68 2.20
C HIS A 70 1.74 10.05 1.94
N TRP A 71 2.59 9.88 2.95
CA TRP A 71 4.02 10.09 2.81
C TRP A 71 4.65 9.20 1.72
N LEU A 72 4.24 7.93 1.61
CA LEU A 72 4.71 7.05 0.53
C LEU A 72 4.35 7.60 -0.85
N ILE A 73 3.11 8.04 -1.02
CA ILE A 73 2.62 8.60 -2.28
C ILE A 73 3.40 9.88 -2.64
N GLU A 74 3.63 10.76 -1.67
CA GLU A 74 4.41 12.00 -1.85
C GLU A 74 5.87 11.71 -2.27
N LYS A 75 6.46 10.60 -1.81
CA LYS A 75 7.80 10.17 -2.22
C LYS A 75 7.82 9.40 -3.55
N GLY A 76 6.67 9.23 -4.21
CA GLY A 76 6.55 8.55 -5.50
C GLY A 76 6.51 7.02 -5.41
N TYR A 77 6.20 6.44 -4.25
CA TYR A 77 6.01 5.00 -4.12
C TYR A 77 4.62 4.58 -4.60
N ILE A 78 4.58 3.46 -5.33
CA ILE A 78 3.34 2.75 -5.66
C ILE A 78 3.12 1.65 -4.60
N ILE A 79 1.94 1.64 -3.98
CA ILE A 79 1.55 0.64 -2.99
C ILE A 79 0.89 -0.53 -3.74
N ILE A 80 1.52 -1.71 -3.70
CA ILE A 80 0.92 -2.95 -4.21
C ILE A 80 0.42 -3.75 -3.01
N ALA A 81 -0.90 -3.92 -2.91
CA ALA A 81 -1.52 -4.84 -1.96
C ALA A 81 -1.85 -6.15 -2.69
N SER A 82 -1.21 -7.26 -2.29
CA SER A 82 -1.66 -8.60 -2.69
C SER A 82 -2.76 -9.03 -1.73
N LEU A 83 -4.00 -9.10 -2.22
CA LEU A 83 -5.09 -9.71 -1.49
C LEU A 83 -5.18 -11.17 -1.93
N ASN A 84 -5.03 -12.08 -0.97
CA ASN A 84 -5.26 -13.51 -1.18
C ASN A 84 -6.77 -13.73 -1.28
N LEU A 85 -7.33 -13.44 -2.45
CA LEU A 85 -8.73 -13.67 -2.79
C LEU A 85 -8.77 -14.94 -3.63
N GLU A 86 -9.16 -16.04 -3.00
CA GLU A 86 -9.34 -17.31 -3.68
C GLU A 86 -10.23 -17.09 -4.92
N ASN A 87 -9.65 -17.32 -6.10
CA ASN A 87 -10.30 -17.38 -7.41
C ASN A 87 -10.59 -16.07 -8.19
N LYS A 88 -10.14 -14.88 -7.76
CA LYS A 88 -10.14 -13.67 -8.62
C LYS A 88 -8.92 -12.79 -8.41
N ALA A 89 -8.07 -12.68 -9.43
CA ALA A 89 -6.97 -11.70 -9.45
C ALA A 89 -7.56 -10.29 -9.31
N SER A 90 -7.29 -9.66 -8.18
CA SER A 90 -7.79 -8.32 -7.86
C SER A 90 -6.63 -7.35 -7.96
N LEU A 91 -6.81 -6.27 -8.73
CA LEU A 91 -5.80 -5.24 -8.97
C LEU A 91 -6.30 -3.92 -8.43
N PHE A 92 -5.42 -3.19 -7.74
CA PHE A 92 -5.65 -1.82 -7.33
C PHE A 92 -4.90 -0.90 -8.29
N ALA A 93 -5.59 0.12 -8.80
CA ALA A 93 -5.00 1.13 -9.66
C ALA A 93 -5.29 2.51 -9.08
N SER A 94 -4.28 3.37 -9.06
CA SER A 94 -4.47 4.80 -8.84
C SER A 94 -5.02 5.39 -10.14
N ILE A 95 -6.14 6.09 -10.04
CA ILE A 95 -6.77 6.80 -11.16
C ILE A 95 -7.13 8.21 -10.71
N ASP A 96 -7.17 9.13 -11.66
CA ASP A 96 -7.58 10.51 -11.42
C ASP A 96 -9.06 10.59 -10.96
N GLN A 97 -9.38 11.62 -10.17
CA GLN A 97 -10.69 11.76 -9.56
C GLN A 97 -11.80 12.07 -10.56
N ASP A 98 -11.51 12.80 -11.64
CA ASP A 98 -12.48 13.06 -12.70
C ASP A 98 -12.78 11.78 -13.48
N LEU A 99 -11.75 10.96 -13.71
CA LEU A 99 -11.93 9.64 -14.32
C LEU A 99 -12.76 8.70 -13.45
N LEU A 100 -12.51 8.68 -12.13
CA LEU A 100 -13.31 7.89 -11.20
C LEU A 100 -14.79 8.33 -11.20
N LYS A 101 -15.04 9.64 -11.21
CA LYS A 101 -16.40 10.20 -11.28
C LYS A 101 -17.11 9.77 -12.56
N TRP A 102 -16.42 9.87 -13.70
CA TRP A 102 -16.97 9.42 -14.98
C TRP A 102 -17.32 7.91 -14.97
N ILE A 103 -16.45 7.06 -14.39
CA ILE A 103 -16.72 5.63 -14.24
C ILE A 103 -18.01 5.40 -13.44
N ASP A 104 -18.21 6.15 -12.35
CA ASP A 104 -19.39 6.03 -11.50
C ASP A 104 -20.68 6.46 -12.21
N GLU A 105 -20.63 7.50 -13.04
CA GLU A 105 -21.77 7.92 -13.88
C GLU A 105 -22.20 6.81 -14.87
N GLN A 106 -21.24 6.05 -15.42
CA GLN A 106 -21.55 4.92 -16.31
C GLN A 106 -22.24 3.76 -15.56
N ILE A 107 -21.99 3.61 -14.27
CA ILE A 107 -22.64 2.58 -13.44
C ILE A 107 -24.02 3.05 -13.01
N GLN A 108 -24.15 4.31 -12.60
CA GLN A 108 -25.43 4.91 -12.21
C GLN A 108 -26.43 4.95 -13.37
N SER A 109 -25.95 5.18 -14.60
CA SER A 109 -26.79 5.10 -15.81
C SER A 109 -27.22 3.68 -16.17
N GLY A 110 -26.73 2.66 -15.44
CA GLY A 110 -27.07 1.25 -15.67
C GLY A 110 -26.36 0.62 -16.86
N LYS A 111 -25.49 1.38 -17.56
CA LYS A 111 -24.73 0.88 -18.71
C LYS A 111 -23.79 -0.26 -18.33
N TYR A 112 -23.23 -0.22 -17.11
CA TYR A 112 -22.41 -1.30 -16.56
C TYR A 112 -22.84 -1.68 -15.15
N ARG A 113 -22.74 -2.98 -14.84
CA ARG A 113 -23.15 -3.54 -13.55
C ARG A 113 -22.21 -3.17 -12.39
N SER A 114 -20.94 -2.88 -12.69
CA SER A 114 -19.92 -2.50 -11.72
C SER A 114 -18.73 -1.85 -12.40
N ARG A 115 -17.83 -1.25 -11.61
CA ARG A 115 -16.55 -0.68 -12.10
C ARG A 115 -15.72 -1.76 -12.80
N SER A 116 -15.62 -2.95 -12.21
CA SER A 116 -14.90 -4.08 -12.80
C SER A 116 -15.49 -4.50 -14.13
N HIS A 117 -16.82 -4.59 -14.25
CA HIS A 117 -17.49 -4.94 -15.50
C HIS A 117 -17.18 -3.94 -16.63
N LEU A 118 -17.14 -2.65 -16.31
CA LEU A 118 -16.74 -1.60 -17.26
C LEU A 118 -15.30 -1.80 -17.73
N ILE A 119 -14.36 -1.97 -16.79
CA ILE A 119 -12.94 -2.15 -17.11
C ILE A 119 -12.70 -3.43 -17.92
N GLU A 120 -13.34 -4.54 -17.55
CA GLU A 120 -13.26 -5.80 -18.29
C GLU A 120 -13.78 -5.65 -19.72
N SER A 121 -14.88 -4.91 -19.92
CA SER A 121 -15.45 -4.62 -21.24
C SER A 121 -14.46 -3.81 -22.11
N ILE A 122 -13.88 -2.74 -21.55
CA ILE A 122 -12.89 -1.91 -22.26
C ILE A 122 -11.64 -2.73 -22.62
N LEU A 123 -11.14 -3.54 -21.69
CA LEU A 123 -9.97 -4.39 -21.95
C LEU A 123 -10.25 -5.43 -23.03
N ALA A 124 -11.45 -6.01 -23.06
CA ALA A 124 -11.86 -6.94 -24.11
C ALA A 124 -11.92 -6.24 -25.48
N GLU A 125 -12.52 -5.05 -25.56
CA GLU A 125 -12.57 -4.25 -26.78
C GLU A 125 -11.17 -3.87 -27.28
N TYR A 126 -10.28 -3.44 -26.39
CA TYR A 126 -8.91 -3.09 -26.73
C TYR A 126 -8.14 -4.29 -27.27
N ARG A 127 -8.24 -5.45 -26.61
CA ARG A 127 -7.62 -6.70 -27.08
C ARG A 127 -8.15 -7.12 -28.45
N ALA A 128 -9.45 -7.00 -28.68
CA ALA A 128 -10.05 -7.33 -29.98
C ALA A 128 -9.56 -6.41 -31.12
N LYS A 129 -9.24 -5.15 -30.81
CA LYS A 129 -8.68 -4.18 -31.77
C LYS A 129 -7.21 -4.40 -32.08
N GLN A 130 -6.45 -4.98 -31.15
CA GLN A 130 -5.02 -5.29 -31.34
C GLN A 130 -4.76 -6.58 -32.13
N ILE A 131 -5.79 -7.41 -32.32
CA ILE A 131 -5.70 -8.68 -33.08
C ILE A 131 -6.09 -8.46 -34.57
N LYS A 132 -6.51 -7.25 -34.96
CA LYS A 132 -6.77 -6.84 -36.34
C LYS A 132 -5.66 -5.95 -36.87
#